data_AF-A0A7X6HXU0-F1
#
_entry.id   AF-A0A7X6HXU0-F1
#
_cell.length_a   1.000
_cell.length_b   1.000
_cell.length_c   1.000
_cell.angle_alpha   90.00
_cell.angle_beta   90.00
_cell.angle_gamma   90.00
#
_symmetry.space_group_name_H-M   'P 1'
#
loop_
_entity.id
_entity.type
_entity.pdbx_description
1 polymer ?
#
loop_
_entity_poly.entity_id
_entity_poly.type
_entity_poly.pdbx_seq_one_letter_code
_entity_poly.pdbx_strand_id
1 'polypeptide(L)'
;MFVSPGPGGVVSGPRPASGRALAAGAAAVAAATAVALLAVGARSADDGAEPDAGETPEELRVRVLATLPHDTDAFTQGLEVHDGVLYEGTGRSGRSWVSATSLADGVERARVDLPEPLFGEGVTLTGDALWQLTWRDGVAFERDPETLAERRTVRYEGEGWGLCHQPEADRLVMSDGSDTLQFRDPVTFERTGEVRVASGSGEVDDLNELECVGNAVYANVWHSDTILRIDPEAGRVTAEIDASGLLTADERRAADVLNGIAFSPDHDAFLVTGKLWPHLFVVEFVPV
;
A
#
# COMPACT_ATOMS: atom_id res chain seq x y z
N MET A 1 -61.82 7.74 37.84
CA MET A 1 -62.80 8.62 37.20
C MET A 1 -62.45 8.65 35.71
N PHE A 2 -63.28 8.02 34.86
CA PHE A 2 -63.54 8.24 33.41
C PHE A 2 -62.33 8.44 32.44
N VAL A 3 -62.15 7.81 31.26
CA VAL A 3 -62.90 6.88 30.38
C VAL A 3 -61.89 6.19 29.43
N SER A 4 -62.25 5.01 28.96
CA SER A 4 -61.72 4.22 27.84
C SER A 4 -61.68 4.97 26.48
N PRO A 5 -61.09 4.37 25.43
CA PRO A 5 -61.95 3.64 24.48
C PRO A 5 -61.40 2.25 24.07
N GLY A 6 -62.30 1.30 23.87
CA GLY A 6 -62.16 0.18 22.91
C GLY A 6 -63.01 0.47 21.66
N PRO A 7 -63.40 -0.52 20.81
CA PRO A 7 -63.16 -1.97 20.87
C PRO A 7 -62.87 -2.64 19.50
N GLY A 8 -62.75 -3.98 19.52
CA GLY A 8 -63.14 -4.87 18.42
C GLY A 8 -61.97 -5.54 17.68
N GLY A 9 -61.94 -6.85 17.45
CA GLY A 9 -62.96 -7.88 17.57
C GLY A 9 -62.59 -9.02 16.63
N VAL A 10 -62.59 -10.22 17.18
CA VAL A 10 -62.22 -11.53 16.63
C VAL A 10 -63.27 -12.01 15.62
N VAL A 11 -62.94 -12.96 14.73
CA VAL A 11 -63.66 -14.25 14.51
C VAL A 11 -63.36 -14.89 13.14
N SER A 12 -63.31 -16.22 13.24
CA SER A 12 -62.83 -17.28 12.38
C SER A 12 -63.90 -17.88 11.44
N GLY A 13 -63.43 -18.43 10.31
CA GLY A 13 -64.03 -19.55 9.54
C GLY A 13 -65.23 -19.22 8.62
N PRO A 14 -65.68 -20.12 7.71
CA PRO A 14 -65.18 -21.45 7.34
C PRO A 14 -64.98 -21.69 5.81
N ARG A 15 -64.37 -22.84 5.45
CA ARG A 15 -64.44 -23.56 4.14
C ARG A 15 -65.83 -24.25 3.97
N PRO A 16 -66.19 -25.02 2.91
CA PRO A 16 -65.67 -25.21 1.53
C PRO A 16 -66.81 -25.24 0.44
N ALA A 17 -66.47 -25.84 -0.72
CA ALA A 17 -67.31 -26.43 -1.79
C ALA A 17 -67.52 -25.50 -3.00
N SER A 18 -67.50 -25.92 -4.27
CA SER A 18 -67.09 -27.12 -5.01
C SER A 18 -67.53 -26.85 -6.46
N GLY A 19 -66.72 -27.16 -7.46
CA GLY A 19 -67.15 -27.07 -8.86
C GLY A 19 -66.23 -27.85 -9.80
N ARG A 20 -66.65 -29.06 -10.18
CA ARG A 20 -66.15 -29.83 -11.34
C ARG A 20 -66.84 -29.25 -12.61
N ALA A 21 -66.41 -29.43 -13.87
CA ALA A 21 -65.77 -30.58 -14.48
C ALA A 21 -65.36 -30.31 -15.96
N LEU A 22 -64.48 -31.19 -16.49
CA LEU A 22 -64.37 -31.73 -17.89
C LEU A 22 -63.75 -30.81 -18.97
N ALA A 23 -62.92 -31.25 -19.93
CA ALA A 23 -62.52 -32.58 -20.44
C ALA A 23 -61.12 -32.46 -21.13
N ALA A 24 -60.22 -33.44 -20.96
CA ALA A 24 -59.84 -34.50 -21.91
C ALA A 24 -58.87 -34.10 -23.06
N GLY A 25 -57.73 -34.80 -23.14
CA GLY A 25 -56.80 -34.75 -24.26
C GLY A 25 -55.46 -35.40 -23.93
N ALA A 26 -55.39 -36.73 -24.08
CA ALA A 26 -54.17 -37.51 -23.89
C ALA A 26 -53.26 -37.46 -25.13
N ALA A 27 -51.95 -37.38 -24.91
CA ALA A 27 -50.95 -37.99 -25.79
C ALA A 27 -49.67 -38.24 -24.97
N ALA A 28 -49.38 -39.52 -24.75
CA ALA A 28 -48.17 -40.00 -24.14
C ALA A 28 -47.01 -39.97 -25.15
N VAL A 29 -45.83 -39.52 -24.71
CA VAL A 29 -44.55 -39.91 -25.32
C VAL A 29 -43.64 -40.33 -24.18
N ALA A 30 -43.31 -41.63 -24.16
CA ALA A 30 -42.33 -42.21 -23.27
C ALA A 30 -40.92 -41.86 -23.78
N ALA A 31 -40.03 -41.42 -22.88
CA ALA A 31 -38.59 -41.52 -23.10
C ALA A 31 -37.89 -41.62 -21.74
N ALA A 32 -37.00 -42.60 -21.65
CA ALA A 32 -36.39 -43.14 -20.45
C ALA A 32 -35.57 -42.13 -19.62
N THR A 33 -35.74 -42.17 -18.31
CA THR A 33 -34.80 -41.57 -17.34
C THR A 33 -33.53 -42.40 -17.27
N ALA A 34 -32.48 -41.97 -17.96
CA ALA A 34 -31.11 -42.33 -17.62
C ALA A 34 -30.61 -41.32 -16.58
N VAL A 35 -30.33 -41.80 -15.37
CA VAL A 35 -29.65 -41.01 -14.34
C VAL A 35 -28.17 -40.93 -14.73
N ALA A 36 -27.76 -39.79 -15.28
CA ALA A 36 -26.35 -39.45 -15.44
C ALA A 36 -25.89 -38.71 -14.17
N LEU A 37 -25.07 -39.38 -13.36
CA LEU A 37 -24.27 -38.74 -12.32
C LEU A 37 -23.28 -37.79 -13.00
N LEU A 38 -23.61 -36.50 -13.05
CA LEU A 38 -22.65 -35.45 -13.36
C LEU A 38 -21.90 -35.13 -12.07
N ALA A 39 -20.72 -35.73 -11.93
CA ALA A 39 -19.70 -35.21 -11.05
C ALA A 39 -19.24 -33.86 -11.62
N VAL A 40 -19.85 -32.78 -11.14
CA VAL A 40 -19.36 -31.43 -11.38
C VAL A 40 -18.12 -31.27 -10.52
N GLY A 41 -16.95 -31.49 -11.13
CA GLY A 41 -15.69 -31.07 -10.53
C GLY A 41 -15.74 -29.55 -10.37
N ALA A 42 -15.87 -29.08 -9.14
CA ALA A 42 -15.57 -27.69 -8.82
C ALA A 42 -14.08 -27.50 -9.10
N ARG A 43 -13.75 -26.82 -10.19
CA ARG A 43 -12.45 -26.19 -10.34
C ARG A 43 -12.50 -24.95 -9.46
N SER A 44 -11.80 -24.99 -8.34
CA SER A 44 -11.39 -23.77 -7.65
C SER A 44 -10.60 -22.97 -8.66
N ALA A 45 -11.16 -21.84 -9.11
CA ALA A 45 -10.40 -20.81 -9.78
C ALA A 45 -9.66 -20.06 -8.68
N ASP A 46 -8.54 -20.65 -8.26
CA ASP A 46 -7.46 -19.94 -7.60
C ASP A 46 -6.35 -19.82 -8.65
N ASP A 47 -6.68 -19.15 -9.76
CA ASP A 47 -5.69 -18.77 -10.78
C ASP A 47 -5.13 -17.42 -10.31
N GLY A 48 -4.26 -17.44 -9.30
CA GLY A 48 -3.26 -16.39 -9.15
C GLY A 48 -2.44 -16.42 -10.42
N ALA A 49 -2.69 -15.47 -11.32
CA ALA A 49 -1.91 -15.35 -12.55
C ALA A 49 -0.43 -15.29 -12.17
N GLU A 50 0.38 -16.22 -12.68
CA GLU A 50 1.82 -16.14 -12.50
C GLU A 50 2.29 -14.77 -13.01
N PRO A 51 3.05 -14.00 -12.22
CA PRO A 51 3.48 -12.68 -12.62
C PRO A 51 4.29 -12.79 -13.91
N ASP A 52 3.98 -11.94 -14.89
CA ASP A 52 4.76 -11.86 -16.13
C ASP A 52 6.12 -11.26 -15.79
N ALA A 53 7.11 -12.13 -15.56
CA ALA A 53 8.50 -11.71 -15.40
C ALA A 53 8.96 -10.84 -16.60
N GLY A 54 8.32 -10.99 -17.76
CA GLY A 54 8.38 -10.07 -18.89
C GLY A 54 9.79 -9.75 -19.39
N GLU A 55 9.88 -8.70 -20.21
CA GLU A 55 11.13 -8.19 -20.76
C GLU A 55 12.14 -7.85 -19.65
N THR A 56 13.44 -8.02 -19.94
CA THR A 56 14.50 -7.61 -19.01
C THR A 56 14.31 -6.14 -18.61
N PRO A 57 14.33 -5.79 -17.31
CA PRO A 57 14.18 -4.42 -16.87
C PRO A 57 15.17 -3.46 -17.53
N GLU A 58 14.77 -2.21 -17.71
CA GLU A 58 15.68 -1.14 -18.10
C GLU A 58 16.72 -0.90 -16.99
N GLU A 59 18.00 -0.84 -17.36
CA GLU A 59 19.08 -0.51 -16.44
C GLU A 59 19.25 1.02 -16.36
N LEU A 60 19.04 1.57 -15.18
CA LEU A 60 19.22 2.99 -14.87
C LEU A 60 20.27 3.18 -13.79
N ARG A 61 20.76 4.41 -13.68
CA ARG A 61 21.65 4.84 -12.60
C ARG A 61 21.21 6.18 -12.04
N VAL A 62 21.60 6.42 -10.80
CA VAL A 62 21.40 7.72 -10.16
C VAL A 62 22.34 8.79 -10.75
N ARG A 63 21.77 9.93 -11.15
CA ARG A 63 22.49 11.16 -11.44
C ARG A 63 22.15 12.20 -10.38
N VAL A 64 23.12 12.51 -9.51
CA VAL A 64 22.96 13.52 -8.46
C VAL A 64 22.87 14.93 -9.05
N LEU A 65 21.81 15.64 -8.71
CA LEU A 65 21.59 17.05 -9.05
C LEU A 65 21.99 17.98 -7.91
N ALA A 66 21.67 17.60 -6.67
CA ALA A 66 22.01 18.34 -5.47
C ALA A 66 22.14 17.41 -4.25
N THR A 67 22.80 17.90 -3.21
CA THR A 67 22.95 17.21 -1.93
C THR A 67 22.50 18.16 -0.82
N LEU A 68 21.55 17.69 -0.01
CA LEU A 68 21.00 18.39 1.14
C LEU A 68 21.47 17.69 2.43
N PRO A 69 21.63 18.41 3.55
CA PRO A 69 21.92 17.78 4.83
C PRO A 69 20.74 16.90 5.28
N HIS A 70 21.05 15.77 5.90
CA HIS A 70 20.07 14.86 6.50
C HIS A 70 20.43 14.55 7.95
N ASP A 71 19.42 14.28 8.77
CA ASP A 71 19.59 14.01 10.20
C ASP A 71 20.24 12.63 10.39
N THR A 72 21.47 12.60 10.91
CA THR A 72 22.21 11.35 11.13
C THR A 72 21.64 10.49 12.24
N ASP A 73 20.69 11.00 13.03
CA ASP A 73 19.95 10.19 14.01
C ASP A 73 18.69 9.53 13.39
N ALA A 74 18.26 9.96 12.20
CA ALA A 74 17.07 9.46 11.52
C ALA A 74 17.30 8.08 10.92
N PHE A 75 16.64 7.07 11.49
CA PHE A 75 16.57 5.75 10.88
C PHE A 75 15.38 5.72 9.93
N THR A 76 15.54 6.33 8.76
CA THR A 76 14.48 6.58 7.76
C THR A 76 13.77 5.29 7.35
N GLN A 77 12.45 5.30 7.41
CA GLN A 77 11.56 4.20 7.02
C GLN A 77 10.45 4.60 6.05
N GLY A 78 10.17 5.89 5.93
CA GLY A 78 9.26 6.43 4.92
C GLY A 78 9.64 7.86 4.60
N LEU A 79 9.53 8.24 3.33
CA LEU A 79 9.85 9.55 2.82
C LEU A 79 8.76 10.00 1.84
N GLU A 80 8.30 11.24 1.93
CA GLU A 80 7.27 11.77 1.03
C GLU A 80 7.50 13.27 0.84
N VAL A 81 7.25 13.79 -0.37
CA VAL A 81 7.35 15.22 -0.65
C VAL A 81 6.05 15.76 -1.22
N HIS A 82 5.50 16.78 -0.56
CA HIS A 82 4.31 17.47 -1.03
C HIS A 82 4.39 18.97 -0.73
N ASP A 83 4.12 19.81 -1.73
CA ASP A 83 4.13 21.28 -1.62
C ASP A 83 5.37 21.86 -0.91
N GLY A 84 6.56 21.35 -1.29
CA GLY A 84 7.85 21.77 -0.72
C GLY A 84 8.09 21.33 0.73
N VAL A 85 7.28 20.40 1.26
CA VAL A 85 7.44 19.79 2.57
C VAL A 85 7.91 18.36 2.41
N LEU A 86 8.99 18.02 3.13
CA LEU A 86 9.46 16.66 3.32
C LEU A 86 8.81 16.07 4.56
N TYR A 87 8.08 14.98 4.39
CA TYR A 87 7.61 14.14 5.48
C TYR A 87 8.56 12.96 5.63
N GLU A 88 8.93 12.65 6.87
CA GLU A 88 9.82 11.53 7.15
C GLU A 88 9.29 10.74 8.34
N GLY A 89 9.11 9.44 8.15
CA GLY A 89 8.88 8.46 9.20
C GLY A 89 10.18 7.74 9.56
N THR A 90 10.46 7.61 10.86
CA THR A 90 11.65 6.91 11.35
C THR A 90 11.31 5.68 12.18
N GLY A 91 12.22 4.72 12.18
CA GLY A 91 12.04 3.44 12.85
C GLY A 91 13.15 3.13 13.85
N ARG A 92 12.85 3.25 15.13
CA ARG A 92 13.63 2.67 16.24
C ARG A 92 12.68 2.33 17.37
N SER A 93 12.77 1.13 17.94
CA SER A 93 11.85 0.71 19.00
C SER A 93 11.93 1.68 20.19
N GLY A 94 10.78 2.30 20.50
CA GLY A 94 10.64 3.31 21.55
C GLY A 94 11.33 4.66 21.26
N ARG A 95 11.78 4.89 20.02
CA ARG A 95 12.47 6.13 19.58
C ARG A 95 12.09 6.52 18.14
N SER A 96 10.95 6.03 17.67
CA SER A 96 10.44 6.35 16.34
C SER A 96 9.74 7.71 16.39
N TRP A 97 9.86 8.50 15.33
CA TRP A 97 9.09 9.75 15.17
C TRP A 97 8.59 9.90 13.74
N VAL A 98 7.71 10.87 13.56
CA VAL A 98 7.38 11.44 12.25
C VAL A 98 7.67 12.94 12.29
N SER A 99 8.22 13.47 11.22
CA SER A 99 8.52 14.90 11.08
C SER A 99 8.05 15.45 9.74
N ALA A 100 7.77 16.76 9.72
CA ALA A 100 7.49 17.54 8.53
C ALA A 100 8.49 18.71 8.47
N THR A 101 9.28 18.78 7.41
CA THR A 101 10.40 19.71 7.26
C THR A 101 10.29 20.48 5.95
N SER A 102 10.55 21.78 5.98
CA SER A 102 10.60 22.61 4.77
C SER A 102 11.82 22.25 3.93
N LEU A 103 11.64 21.84 2.68
CA LEU A 103 12.78 21.53 1.78
C LEU A 103 13.58 22.77 1.40
N ALA A 104 12.95 23.95 1.39
CA ALA A 104 13.58 25.19 0.94
C ALA A 104 14.70 25.68 1.89
N ASP A 105 14.53 25.46 3.20
CA ASP A 105 15.41 26.01 4.25
C ASP A 105 15.78 24.99 5.34
N GLY A 106 15.27 23.76 5.28
CA GLY A 106 15.55 22.70 6.25
C GLY A 106 14.90 22.91 7.62
N VAL A 107 13.96 23.85 7.74
CA VAL A 107 13.29 24.15 9.01
C VAL A 107 12.23 23.10 9.29
N GLU A 108 12.39 22.38 10.40
CA GLU A 108 11.37 21.47 10.93
C GLU A 108 10.12 22.27 11.35
N ARG A 109 8.97 21.90 10.79
CA ARG A 109 7.67 22.52 11.04
C ARG A 109 6.93 21.81 12.17
N ALA A 110 7.02 20.48 12.19
CA ALA A 110 6.42 19.63 13.21
C ALA A 110 7.22 18.33 13.36
N ARG A 111 7.22 17.78 14.59
CA ARG A 111 7.73 16.45 14.91
C ARG A 111 6.88 15.86 16.03
N VAL A 112 6.54 14.58 15.90
CA VAL A 112 5.80 13.82 16.91
C VAL A 112 6.46 12.46 17.10
N ASP A 113 6.81 12.14 18.35
CA ASP A 113 7.28 10.81 18.72
C ASP A 113 6.13 9.80 18.69
N LEU A 114 6.41 8.58 18.24
CA LEU A 114 5.45 7.49 18.32
C LEU A 114 5.39 6.96 19.76
N PRO A 115 4.20 6.55 20.24
CA PRO A 115 4.08 5.90 21.54
C PRO A 115 5.01 4.69 21.67
N GLU A 116 5.74 4.60 22.77
CA GLU A 116 6.52 3.40 23.09
C GLU A 116 5.57 2.18 23.26
N PRO A 117 5.94 0.97 22.81
CA PRO A 117 7.23 0.55 22.25
C PRO A 117 7.28 0.54 20.71
N LEU A 118 6.35 1.22 20.04
CA LEU A 118 6.12 1.09 18.61
C LEU A 118 7.35 1.40 17.77
N PHE A 119 7.44 0.71 16.63
CA PHE A 119 8.45 0.94 15.62
C PHE A 119 7.77 1.52 14.38
N GLY A 120 8.08 2.78 14.05
CA GLY A 120 7.50 3.49 12.90
C GLY A 120 8.10 3.02 11.58
N GLU A 121 7.27 3.02 10.54
CA GLU A 121 7.64 2.58 9.19
C GLU A 121 7.17 3.62 8.14
N GLY A 122 6.84 3.18 6.92
CA GLY A 122 6.46 4.00 5.78
C GLY A 122 5.37 5.04 6.05
N VAL A 123 5.45 6.15 5.33
CA VAL A 123 4.49 7.25 5.39
C VAL A 123 4.08 7.67 3.98
N THR A 124 2.84 8.15 3.80
CA THR A 124 2.42 8.79 2.55
C THR A 124 1.24 9.72 2.79
N LEU A 125 0.96 10.63 1.86
CA LEU A 125 -0.15 11.56 1.92
C LEU A 125 -1.35 11.12 1.07
N THR A 126 -2.54 11.16 1.67
CA THR A 126 -3.82 11.05 0.97
C THR A 126 -4.61 12.33 1.16
N GLY A 127 -4.49 13.29 0.24
CA GLY A 127 -5.24 14.53 0.27
C GLY A 127 -5.01 15.35 1.55
N ASP A 128 -5.89 15.21 2.54
CA ASP A 128 -5.86 15.94 3.81
C ASP A 128 -5.26 15.16 4.99
N ALA A 129 -4.71 13.96 4.76
CA ALA A 129 -4.19 13.08 5.79
C ALA A 129 -2.78 12.54 5.46
N LEU A 130 -1.95 12.39 6.49
CA LEU A 130 -0.68 11.65 6.45
C LEU A 130 -0.89 10.29 7.11
N TRP A 131 -0.65 9.22 6.35
CA TRP A 131 -0.64 7.86 6.89
C TRP A 131 0.76 7.50 7.36
N GLN A 132 0.84 6.77 8.48
CA GLN A 132 2.09 6.23 9.00
C GLN A 132 1.91 4.80 9.48
N LEU A 133 2.75 3.89 8.96
CA LEU A 133 2.78 2.48 9.33
C LEU A 133 3.59 2.22 10.61
N THR A 134 3.42 1.01 11.13
CA THR A 134 4.28 0.41 12.14
C THR A 134 4.79 -0.94 11.67
N TRP A 135 5.93 -1.39 12.18
CA TRP A 135 6.54 -2.62 11.66
C TRP A 135 5.71 -3.88 11.95
N ARG A 136 5.72 -4.35 13.20
CA ARG A 136 5.09 -5.61 13.62
C ARG A 136 3.83 -5.44 14.45
N ASP A 137 3.47 -4.19 14.73
CA ASP A 137 2.37 -3.86 15.63
C ASP A 137 1.00 -3.92 14.91
N GLY A 138 0.99 -3.96 13.58
CA GLY A 138 -0.23 -4.04 12.77
C GLY A 138 -1.11 -2.81 12.91
N VAL A 139 -0.50 -1.63 12.99
CA VAL A 139 -1.15 -0.33 13.25
C VAL A 139 -0.74 0.68 12.19
N ALA A 140 -1.72 1.37 11.59
CA ALA A 140 -1.49 2.60 10.84
C ALA A 140 -2.14 3.78 11.57
N PHE A 141 -1.41 4.88 11.65
CA PHE A 141 -1.91 6.16 12.14
C PHE A 141 -2.33 7.02 10.97
N GLU A 142 -3.54 7.57 11.02
CA GLU A 142 -3.88 8.74 10.22
C GLU A 142 -3.57 9.99 11.05
N ARG A 143 -2.81 10.91 10.45
CA ARG A 143 -2.36 12.13 11.09
C ARG A 143 -2.80 13.35 10.30
N ASP A 144 -2.95 14.44 11.02
CA ASP A 144 -3.03 15.77 10.44
C ASP A 144 -1.67 16.15 9.81
N PRO A 145 -1.58 16.49 8.51
CA PRO A 145 -0.30 16.77 7.86
C PRO A 145 0.43 18.00 8.41
N GLU A 146 -0.30 19.00 8.92
CA GLU A 146 0.32 20.23 9.41
C GLU A 146 0.90 20.06 10.82
N THR A 147 0.15 19.39 11.69
CA THR A 147 0.49 19.25 13.13
C THR A 147 1.05 17.89 13.49
N LEU A 148 0.92 16.89 12.62
CA LEU A 148 1.24 15.47 12.83
C LEU A 148 0.46 14.81 13.96
N ALA A 149 -0.55 15.51 14.50
CA ALA A 149 -1.44 14.98 15.53
C ALA A 149 -2.22 13.79 14.98
N GLU A 150 -2.25 12.70 15.74
CA GLU A 150 -3.07 11.53 15.41
C GLU A 150 -4.55 11.93 15.35
N ARG A 151 -5.19 11.64 14.23
CA ARG A 151 -6.65 11.77 14.03
C ARG A 151 -7.37 10.48 14.31
N ARG A 152 -6.81 9.36 13.82
CA ARG A 152 -7.29 8.01 14.10
C ARG A 152 -6.19 6.97 13.98
N THR A 153 -6.46 5.83 14.58
CA THR A 153 -5.65 4.61 14.47
C THR A 153 -6.48 3.50 13.82
N VAL A 154 -5.92 2.79 12.85
CA VAL A 154 -6.51 1.61 12.19
C VAL A 154 -5.59 0.41 12.32
N ARG A 155 -6.17 -0.79 12.25
CA ARG A 155 -5.44 -2.07 12.35
C ARG A 155 -5.29 -2.73 10.99
N TYR A 156 -4.18 -3.41 10.78
CA TYR A 156 -3.96 -4.29 9.65
C TYR A 156 -3.27 -5.59 10.09
N GLU A 157 -3.34 -6.60 9.23
CA GLU A 157 -2.66 -7.89 9.42
C GLU A 157 -1.29 -7.87 8.75
N GLY A 158 -0.33 -8.61 9.32
CA GLY A 158 1.03 -8.72 8.80
C GLY A 158 1.99 -7.62 9.29
N GLU A 159 3.16 -7.55 8.64
CA GLU A 159 4.11 -6.45 8.82
C GLU A 159 3.75 -5.27 7.90
N GLY A 160 4.27 -4.08 8.21
CA GLY A 160 4.22 -2.93 7.31
C GLY A 160 5.59 -2.30 7.14
N TRP A 161 5.99 -2.05 5.90
CA TRP A 161 7.32 -1.53 5.56
C TRP A 161 7.15 -0.20 4.82
N GLY A 162 7.04 -0.19 3.49
CA GLY A 162 6.80 1.02 2.70
C GLY A 162 5.31 1.29 2.43
N LEU A 163 4.99 2.55 2.14
CA LEU A 163 3.63 3.00 1.82
C LEU A 163 3.72 4.15 0.82
N CYS A 164 2.94 4.10 -0.27
CA CYS A 164 2.76 5.24 -1.17
C CYS A 164 1.32 5.33 -1.68
N HIS A 165 0.93 6.47 -2.25
CA HIS A 165 -0.43 6.73 -2.70
C HIS A 165 -0.52 6.87 -4.23
N GLN A 166 -1.44 6.12 -4.87
CA GLN A 166 -1.78 6.26 -6.29
C GLN A 166 -3.16 6.93 -6.43
N PRO A 167 -3.21 8.28 -6.56
CA PRO A 167 -4.47 9.01 -6.54
C PRO A 167 -5.37 8.69 -7.75
N GLU A 168 -4.81 8.42 -8.94
CA GLU A 168 -5.61 8.07 -10.12
C GLU A 168 -6.28 6.70 -10.00
N ALA A 169 -5.67 5.77 -9.27
CA ALA A 169 -6.20 4.44 -9.00
C ALA A 169 -7.04 4.38 -7.71
N ASP A 170 -7.12 5.49 -6.96
CA ASP A 170 -7.82 5.61 -5.67
C ASP A 170 -7.39 4.53 -4.67
N ARG A 171 -6.07 4.31 -4.55
CA ARG A 171 -5.51 3.29 -3.66
C ARG A 171 -4.18 3.69 -3.04
N LEU A 172 -3.94 3.18 -1.84
CA LEU A 172 -2.61 3.06 -1.23
C LEU A 172 -1.94 1.77 -1.69
N VAL A 173 -0.63 1.80 -1.82
CA VAL A 173 0.23 0.64 -2.09
C VAL A 173 1.16 0.46 -0.90
N MET A 174 1.23 -0.76 -0.36
CA MET A 174 2.00 -1.09 0.83
C MET A 174 2.87 -2.33 0.60
N SER A 175 4.13 -2.27 1.03
CA SER A 175 5.04 -3.42 1.09
C SER A 175 5.16 -3.94 2.53
N ASP A 176 5.68 -5.16 2.66
CA ASP A 176 5.86 -5.85 3.94
C ASP A 176 7.17 -6.66 4.01
N GLY A 177 8.14 -6.34 3.14
CA GLY A 177 9.39 -7.08 2.99
C GLY A 177 9.27 -8.38 2.17
N SER A 178 8.06 -8.78 1.77
CA SER A 178 7.89 -9.85 0.79
C SER A 178 8.00 -9.32 -0.65
N ASP A 179 7.73 -10.20 -1.61
CA ASP A 179 7.63 -9.88 -3.02
C ASP A 179 6.22 -9.45 -3.45
N THR A 180 5.37 -9.07 -2.51
CA THR A 180 3.98 -8.71 -2.76
C THR A 180 3.72 -7.26 -2.38
N LEU A 181 3.08 -6.52 -3.28
CA LEU A 181 2.52 -5.20 -3.00
C LEU A 181 1.04 -5.35 -2.67
N GLN A 182 0.65 -4.88 -1.49
CA GLN A 182 -0.74 -4.89 -1.03
C GLN A 182 -1.43 -3.57 -1.43
N PHE A 183 -2.68 -3.66 -1.89
CA PHE A 183 -3.50 -2.48 -2.18
C PHE A 183 -4.48 -2.22 -1.05
N ARG A 184 -4.63 -0.95 -0.68
CA ARG A 184 -5.50 -0.53 0.43
C ARG A 184 -6.36 0.66 0.05
N ASP A 185 -7.55 0.71 0.63
CA ASP A 185 -8.46 1.85 0.50
C ASP A 185 -7.85 3.08 1.20
N PRO A 186 -7.74 4.25 0.54
CA PRO A 186 -7.08 5.43 1.11
C PRO A 186 -7.89 6.08 2.25
N VAL A 187 -9.17 5.70 2.41
CA VAL A 187 -10.08 6.22 3.43
C VAL A 187 -10.30 5.23 4.56
N THR A 188 -10.34 3.92 4.36
CA THR A 188 -10.57 2.94 5.44
C THR A 188 -9.31 2.18 5.83
N PHE A 189 -8.28 2.21 4.98
CA PHE A 189 -7.05 1.41 5.07
C PHE A 189 -7.29 -0.12 4.92
N GLU A 190 -8.51 -0.53 4.59
CA GLU A 190 -8.84 -1.93 4.35
C GLU A 190 -8.12 -2.44 3.11
N ARG A 191 -7.66 -3.70 3.14
CA ARG A 191 -7.00 -4.33 2.00
C ARG A 191 -8.02 -4.59 0.90
N THR A 192 -7.75 -4.07 -0.29
CA THR A 192 -8.60 -4.17 -1.48
C THR A 192 -8.07 -5.13 -2.53
N GLY A 193 -6.78 -5.47 -2.46
CA GLY A 193 -6.14 -6.41 -3.37
C GLY A 193 -4.65 -6.57 -3.08
N GLU A 194 -3.96 -7.24 -3.98
CA GLU A 194 -2.50 -7.35 -3.99
C GLU A 194 -2.00 -7.71 -5.38
N VAL A 195 -0.70 -7.57 -5.58
CA VAL A 195 0.02 -8.06 -6.75
C VAL A 195 1.37 -8.63 -6.33
N ARG A 196 1.74 -9.79 -6.87
CA ARG A 196 3.08 -10.35 -6.71
C ARG A 196 4.01 -9.69 -7.71
N VAL A 197 5.16 -9.23 -7.25
CA VAL A 197 6.20 -8.59 -8.06
C VAL A 197 7.15 -9.67 -8.59
N ALA A 198 7.48 -9.59 -9.87
CA ALA A 198 8.50 -10.42 -10.51
C ALA A 198 9.38 -9.59 -11.43
N SER A 199 10.63 -10.06 -11.58
CA SER A 199 11.61 -9.48 -12.48
C SER A 199 12.11 -10.52 -13.48
N GLY A 200 12.36 -10.09 -14.72
CA GLY A 200 13.05 -10.90 -15.72
C GLY A 200 14.54 -11.15 -15.40
N SER A 201 15.10 -10.44 -14.41
CA SER A 201 16.50 -10.54 -13.98
C SER A 201 16.73 -11.53 -12.83
N GLY A 202 15.70 -11.92 -12.07
CA GLY A 202 15.86 -12.76 -10.88
C GLY A 202 14.68 -12.73 -9.90
N GLU A 203 14.94 -13.27 -8.70
CA GLU A 203 14.00 -13.23 -7.58
C GLU A 203 13.85 -11.78 -7.10
N VAL A 204 12.63 -11.44 -6.68
CA VAL A 204 12.31 -10.19 -6.00
C VAL A 204 11.91 -10.56 -4.60
N ASP A 205 12.50 -9.91 -3.61
CA ASP A 205 12.19 -10.00 -2.19
C ASP A 205 12.60 -8.67 -1.51
N ASP A 206 12.35 -8.56 -0.20
CA ASP A 206 12.84 -7.43 0.61
C ASP A 206 12.37 -6.05 0.12
N LEU A 207 11.18 -5.97 -0.50
CA LEU A 207 10.55 -4.70 -0.90
C LEU A 207 10.30 -3.85 0.36
N ASN A 208 10.95 -2.69 0.42
CA ASN A 208 10.96 -1.82 1.58
C ASN A 208 10.22 -0.51 1.27
N GLU A 209 10.84 0.64 1.49
CA GLU A 209 10.22 1.93 1.28
C GLU A 209 9.74 2.12 -0.18
N LEU A 210 8.59 2.81 -0.34
CA LEU A 210 7.88 2.94 -1.60
C LEU A 210 7.62 4.40 -1.95
N GLU A 211 7.66 4.72 -3.24
CA GLU A 211 7.19 6.00 -3.77
C GLU A 211 6.34 5.80 -5.04
N CYS A 212 5.19 6.48 -5.12
CA CYS A 212 4.24 6.32 -6.22
C CYS A 212 4.34 7.51 -7.18
N VAL A 213 4.77 7.29 -8.43
CA VAL A 213 4.86 8.36 -9.44
C VAL A 213 4.09 7.98 -10.69
N GLY A 214 2.94 8.64 -10.89
CA GLY A 214 1.96 8.24 -11.89
C GLY A 214 1.52 6.79 -11.68
N ASN A 215 1.66 5.96 -12.72
CA ASN A 215 1.26 4.56 -12.64
C ASN A 215 2.36 3.64 -12.07
N ALA A 216 3.57 4.15 -11.82
CA ALA A 216 4.69 3.34 -11.35
C ALA A 216 4.84 3.39 -9.83
N VAL A 217 5.31 2.28 -9.27
CA VAL A 217 5.75 2.20 -7.87
C VAL A 217 7.27 2.05 -7.87
N TYR A 218 7.97 2.94 -7.19
CA TYR A 218 9.39 2.82 -6.91
C TYR A 218 9.54 2.13 -5.56
N ALA A 219 10.47 1.18 -5.46
CA ALA A 219 10.69 0.43 -4.23
C ALA A 219 12.17 0.30 -3.93
N ASN A 220 12.60 0.64 -2.71
CA ASN A 220 13.89 0.18 -2.21
C ASN A 220 13.85 -1.35 -2.02
N VAL A 221 14.97 -2.01 -2.32
CA VAL A 221 15.19 -3.42 -1.94
C VAL A 221 16.14 -3.44 -0.76
N TRP A 222 15.67 -3.94 0.40
CA TRP A 222 16.45 -3.93 1.64
C TRP A 222 17.75 -4.72 1.47
N HIS A 223 18.79 -4.32 2.19
CA HIS A 223 20.16 -4.86 2.06
C HIS A 223 20.84 -4.71 0.68
N SER A 224 20.27 -3.90 -0.23
CA SER A 224 20.87 -3.57 -1.52
C SER A 224 21.04 -2.06 -1.73
N ASP A 225 21.82 -1.69 -2.74
CA ASP A 225 21.89 -0.31 -3.27
C ASP A 225 20.95 -0.15 -4.50
N THR A 226 19.91 -0.98 -4.63
CA THR A 226 18.99 -1.02 -5.79
C THR A 226 17.63 -0.40 -5.46
N ILE A 227 17.09 0.36 -6.42
CA ILE A 227 15.68 0.78 -6.45
C ILE A 227 15.01 0.11 -7.65
N LEU A 228 13.81 -0.45 -7.47
CA LEU A 228 13.02 -1.02 -8.55
C LEU A 228 11.96 -0.02 -9.02
N ARG A 229 11.66 0.02 -10.32
CA ARG A 229 10.46 0.66 -10.88
C ARG A 229 9.48 -0.42 -11.31
N ILE A 230 8.33 -0.51 -10.64
CA ILE A 230 7.37 -1.59 -10.76
C ILE A 230 6.10 -1.08 -11.44
N ASP A 231 5.58 -1.86 -12.38
CA ASP A 231 4.20 -1.75 -12.87
C ASP A 231 3.28 -2.53 -11.91
N PRO A 232 2.48 -1.85 -11.07
CA PRO A 232 1.64 -2.50 -10.06
C PRO A 232 0.41 -3.18 -10.66
N GLU A 233 0.04 -2.90 -11.92
CA GLU A 233 -1.08 -3.61 -12.56
C GLU A 233 -0.67 -5.02 -13.03
N ALA A 234 0.57 -5.15 -13.49
CA ALA A 234 1.13 -6.42 -13.97
C ALA A 234 2.03 -7.13 -12.96
N GLY A 235 2.48 -6.45 -11.91
CA GLY A 235 3.48 -6.98 -10.97
C GLY A 235 4.86 -7.12 -11.59
N ARG A 236 5.18 -6.32 -12.61
CA ARG A 236 6.43 -6.47 -13.38
C ARG A 236 7.43 -5.38 -13.04
N VAL A 237 8.67 -5.75 -12.75
CA VAL A 237 9.78 -4.79 -12.69
C VAL A 237 10.08 -4.28 -14.11
N THR A 238 10.00 -2.97 -14.29
CA THR A 238 10.24 -2.28 -15.57
C THR A 238 11.59 -1.57 -15.63
N ALA A 239 12.20 -1.28 -14.49
CA ALA A 239 13.58 -0.82 -14.40
C ALA A 239 14.24 -1.23 -13.09
N GLU A 240 15.54 -1.42 -13.14
CA GLU A 240 16.43 -1.52 -11.99
C GLU A 240 17.34 -0.30 -11.98
N ILE A 241 17.39 0.38 -10.85
CA ILE A 241 18.13 1.63 -10.68
C ILE A 241 19.28 1.39 -9.71
N ASP A 242 20.51 1.50 -10.20
CA ASP A 242 21.72 1.47 -9.38
C ASP A 242 21.90 2.81 -8.63
N ALA A 243 21.70 2.77 -7.32
CA ALA A 243 21.92 3.87 -6.38
C ALA A 243 23.21 3.68 -5.56
N SER A 244 24.13 2.82 -5.99
CA SER A 244 25.41 2.63 -5.34
C SER A 244 26.35 3.84 -5.52
N GLY A 245 27.35 3.93 -4.65
CA GLY A 245 28.37 4.99 -4.74
C GLY A 245 27.93 6.39 -4.30
N LEU A 246 26.72 6.55 -3.75
CA LEU A 246 26.24 7.83 -3.22
C LEU A 246 27.03 8.32 -2.00
N LEU A 247 27.43 7.41 -1.12
CA LEU A 247 28.25 7.72 0.06
C LEU A 247 29.73 7.45 -0.17
N THR A 248 30.58 8.30 0.43
CA THR A 248 32.00 7.98 0.57
C THR A 248 32.21 6.77 1.48
N ALA A 249 33.42 6.19 1.44
CA ALA A 249 33.74 5.04 2.29
C ALA A 249 33.66 5.35 3.80
N ASP A 250 33.87 6.60 4.20
CA ASP A 250 33.83 7.01 5.61
C ASP A 250 32.38 7.24 6.06
N GLU A 251 31.56 7.87 5.24
CA GLU A 251 30.12 8.06 5.49
C GLU A 251 29.40 6.71 5.54
N ARG A 252 29.70 5.79 4.60
CA ARG A 252 29.11 4.43 4.59
C ARG A 252 29.43 3.64 5.86
N ARG A 253 30.53 3.92 6.57
CA ARG A 253 30.85 3.27 7.85
C ARG A 253 30.06 3.84 9.04
N ALA A 254 29.52 5.04 8.91
CA ALA A 254 28.72 5.70 9.93
C ALA A 254 27.20 5.57 9.69
N ALA A 255 26.82 5.37 8.43
CA ALA A 255 25.46 5.12 7.97
C ALA A 255 25.06 3.64 8.09
N ASP A 256 23.77 3.38 7.88
CA ASP A 256 23.19 2.06 7.63
C ASP A 256 22.80 1.99 6.12
N VAL A 257 21.77 1.25 5.75
CA VAL A 257 21.40 0.99 4.35
C VAL A 257 20.62 2.12 3.66
N LEU A 258 20.63 2.10 2.32
CA LEU A 258 19.72 2.87 1.46
C LEU A 258 18.26 2.59 1.84
N ASN A 259 17.46 3.63 2.07
CA ASN A 259 16.02 3.54 2.33
C ASN A 259 15.39 4.95 2.37
N GLY A 260 14.32 5.18 1.62
CA GLY A 260 13.64 6.48 1.50
C GLY A 260 13.76 7.05 0.09
N ILE A 261 12.62 7.13 -0.59
CA ILE A 261 12.46 7.66 -1.94
C ILE A 261 11.29 8.64 -1.87
N ALA A 262 11.44 9.83 -2.43
CA ALA A 262 10.31 10.73 -2.61
C ALA A 262 10.42 11.41 -3.97
N PHE A 263 9.30 11.71 -4.62
CA PHE A 263 9.28 12.49 -5.84
C PHE A 263 8.86 13.91 -5.53
N SER A 264 9.57 14.89 -6.10
CA SER A 264 9.19 16.30 -6.02
C SER A 264 8.67 16.77 -7.38
N PRO A 265 7.34 16.93 -7.54
CA PRO A 265 6.76 17.43 -8.78
C PRO A 265 7.25 18.83 -9.16
N ASP A 266 7.55 19.68 -8.17
CA ASP A 266 8.04 21.05 -8.37
C ASP A 266 9.43 21.09 -9.02
N HIS A 267 10.22 20.03 -8.85
CA HIS A 267 11.58 19.93 -9.33
C HIS A 267 11.77 18.88 -10.43
N ASP A 268 10.73 18.10 -10.73
CA ASP A 268 10.77 16.95 -11.65
C ASP A 268 11.97 16.03 -11.33
N ALA A 269 12.16 15.76 -10.05
CA ALA A 269 13.31 15.05 -9.52
C ALA A 269 12.91 14.17 -8.34
N PHE A 270 13.67 13.10 -8.15
CA PHE A 270 13.56 12.25 -6.97
C PHE A 270 14.46 12.77 -5.86
N LEU A 271 14.13 12.40 -4.63
CA LEU A 271 14.97 12.51 -3.46
C LEU A 271 15.23 11.10 -2.95
N VAL A 272 16.49 10.82 -2.61
CA VAL A 272 16.91 9.51 -2.11
C VAL A 272 17.83 9.71 -0.90
N THR A 273 17.62 8.93 0.15
CA THR A 273 18.47 8.91 1.34
C THR A 273 18.61 7.50 1.90
N GLY A 274 19.02 7.38 3.16
CA GLY A 274 19.09 6.12 3.86
C GLY A 274 19.12 6.28 5.36
N LYS A 275 19.08 5.14 6.03
CA LYS A 275 19.05 5.03 7.48
C LYS A 275 20.36 5.58 8.06
N LEU A 276 20.28 6.63 8.85
CA LEU A 276 21.41 7.35 9.47
C LEU A 276 22.34 8.00 8.44
N TRP A 277 21.86 8.25 7.22
CA TRP A 277 22.67 8.92 6.19
C TRP A 277 22.86 10.39 6.54
N PRO A 278 24.04 10.98 6.28
CA PRO A 278 24.26 12.41 6.48
C PRO A 278 23.67 13.28 5.36
N HIS A 279 23.18 12.67 4.28
CA HIS A 279 22.75 13.34 3.06
C HIS A 279 21.40 12.86 2.56
N LEU A 280 20.62 13.81 2.06
CA LEU A 280 19.46 13.61 1.20
C LEU A 280 19.84 14.07 -0.21
N PHE A 281 19.83 13.17 -1.19
CA PHE A 281 20.27 13.45 -2.55
C PHE A 281 19.06 13.78 -3.42
N VAL A 282 19.10 14.92 -4.11
CA VAL A 282 18.17 15.22 -5.20
C VAL A 282 18.76 14.60 -6.47
N VAL A 283 18.00 13.76 -7.15
CA VAL A 283 18.50 12.87 -8.20
C VAL A 283 17.55 12.76 -9.39
N GLU A 284 18.12 12.40 -10.53
CA GLU A 284 17.39 11.82 -11.65
C GLU A 284 17.82 10.37 -11.85
N PHE A 285 16.90 9.54 -12.35
CA PHE A 285 17.23 8.20 -12.84
C PHE A 285 17.43 8.26 -14.35
N VAL A 286 18.65 7.96 -14.80
CA VAL A 286 19.04 8.08 -16.21
C VAL A 286 19.58 6.75 -16.73
N PRO A 287 19.45 6.45 -18.03
CA PRO A 287 20.06 5.26 -18.63
C PRO A 287 21.56 5.19 -18.40
N VAL A 288 22.08 3.96 -18.27
CA VAL A 288 23.52 3.67 -18.14
C VAL A 288 24.29 4.06 -19.40
#